data_AF-A0A1H6FH71-F1
#
_entry.id   AF-A0A1H6FH71-F1
#
_cell.length_a   1.000
_cell.length_b   1.000
_cell.length_c   1.000
_cell.angle_alpha   90.00
_cell.angle_beta   90.00
_cell.angle_gamma   90.00
#
_symmetry.space_group_name_H-M   'P 1'
#
loop_
_entity.id
_entity.type
_entity.pdbx_description
1 polymer ?
#
loop_
_entity_poly.entity_id
_entity_poly.type
_entity_poly.pdbx_seq_one_letter_code
_entity_poly.pdbx_strand_id
1 'polypeptide(L)'
;MQSRRSALPRLSATLFGGSLLSLVLASPALASDNGEGLLGETNDKLVTFFALGVLGFFVAVVVIGSLIQALLEQRKERQKALHLRRRIGW
;
A
#
# COMPACT_ATOMS: atom_id res chain seq x y z
N MET A 1 -19.48 38.89 -1.51
CA MET A 1 -18.83 38.23 -2.67
C MET A 1 -17.33 38.54 -2.71
N GLN A 2 -16.52 37.83 -1.91
CA GLN A 2 -15.04 37.81 -1.95
C GLN A 2 -14.65 36.82 -0.85
N SER A 3 -14.08 35.65 -1.09
CA SER A 3 -12.70 35.47 -1.51
C SER A 3 -12.51 33.97 -1.79
N ARG A 4 -12.47 33.57 -3.06
CA ARG A 4 -12.12 32.21 -3.51
C ARG A 4 -10.79 32.24 -4.25
N ARG A 5 -9.67 32.58 -3.58
CA ARG A 5 -8.36 32.72 -4.26
C ARG A 5 -7.15 32.13 -3.54
N SER A 6 -7.31 31.28 -2.52
CA SER A 6 -6.17 30.69 -1.80
C SER A 6 -5.87 29.22 -2.12
N ALA A 7 -6.64 28.55 -3.00
CA ALA A 7 -6.41 27.15 -3.35
C ALA A 7 -5.38 26.93 -4.48
N LEU A 8 -5.12 27.97 -5.29
CA LEU A 8 -4.25 27.88 -6.47
C LEU A 8 -2.76 27.62 -6.18
N PRO A 9 -2.11 28.24 -5.17
CA PRO A 9 -0.68 28.00 -4.95
C PRO A 9 -0.39 26.61 -4.36
N ARG A 10 -1.38 25.98 -3.72
CA ARG A 10 -1.26 24.63 -3.14
C ARG A 10 -1.39 23.54 -4.20
N LEU A 11 -2.26 23.76 -5.19
CA LEU A 11 -2.43 22.88 -6.34
C LEU A 11 -1.25 22.98 -7.31
N SER A 12 -0.73 24.18 -7.56
CA SER A 12 0.47 24.33 -8.38
C SER A 12 1.71 23.72 -7.69
N ALA A 13 1.87 23.89 -6.38
CA ALA A 13 2.97 23.29 -5.64
C ALA A 13 2.90 21.75 -5.60
N THR A 14 1.71 21.15 -5.52
CA THR A 14 1.55 19.69 -5.56
C THR A 14 1.78 19.11 -6.95
N LEU A 15 1.33 19.79 -8.00
CA LEU A 15 1.60 19.39 -9.39
C LEU A 15 3.09 19.52 -9.73
N PHE A 16 3.74 20.60 -9.29
CA PHE A 16 5.17 20.83 -9.50
C PHE A 16 6.04 19.90 -8.66
N GLY A 17 5.66 19.63 -7.41
CA GLY A 17 6.30 18.62 -6.58
C GLY A 17 6.14 17.21 -7.16
N GLY A 18 4.96 16.88 -7.70
CA GLY A 18 4.70 15.60 -8.35
C GLY A 18 5.47 15.42 -9.68
N SER A 19 5.63 16.49 -10.47
CA SER A 19 6.44 16.45 -11.69
C SER A 19 7.93 16.31 -11.38
N LEU A 20 8.44 17.03 -10.38
CA LEU A 20 9.82 16.90 -9.91
C LEU A 20 10.10 15.50 -9.37
N LEU A 21 9.18 14.94 -8.57
CA LEU A 21 9.30 13.57 -8.06
C LEU A 21 9.32 12.54 -9.21
N SER A 22 8.46 12.73 -10.22
CA SER A 22 8.43 11.89 -11.42
C SER A 22 9.75 11.97 -12.20
N LEU A 23 10.34 13.16 -12.33
CA LEU A 23 11.64 13.35 -13.00
C LEU A 23 12.79 12.69 -12.21
N VAL A 24 12.78 12.78 -10.87
CA VAL A 24 13.79 12.13 -10.02
C VAL A 24 13.70 10.61 -10.12
N LEU A 25 12.49 10.05 -10.14
CA LEU A 25 12.26 8.61 -10.31
C LEU A 25 12.58 8.12 -11.74
N ALA A 26 12.55 9.01 -12.73
CA ALA A 26 12.92 8.69 -14.11
C ALA A 26 14.44 8.79 -14.39
N SER A 27 15.23 9.38 -13.49
CA SER A 27 16.69 9.48 -13.59
C SER A 27 17.42 8.16 -13.93
N PRO A 28 17.11 6.99 -13.33
CA PRO A 28 17.69 5.71 -13.71
C PRO A 28 17.42 5.27 -15.15
N ALA A 29 16.32 5.72 -15.75
CA ALA A 29 15.97 5.38 -17.14
C ALA A 29 16.78 6.20 -18.17
N LEU A 30 17.36 7.34 -17.77
CA LEU A 30 18.17 8.19 -18.65
C LEU A 30 19.68 8.03 -18.46
N ALA A 31 20.14 7.54 -17.30
CA ALA A 31 21.55 7.58 -16.91
C ALA A 31 22.34 6.29 -17.18
N SER A 32 21.71 5.24 -17.72
CA SER A 32 22.39 3.96 -18.01
C SER A 32 22.62 3.79 -19.52
N ASP A 33 23.88 3.63 -19.92
CA ASP A 33 24.31 3.36 -21.31
C ASP A 33 23.66 2.10 -21.92
N ASN A 34 23.10 1.21 -21.08
CA ASN A 34 22.44 -0.04 -21.48
C ASN A 34 20.96 -0.13 -21.07
N GLY A 35 20.34 0.96 -20.58
CA GLY A 35 18.94 0.90 -20.12
C GLY A 35 18.74 0.03 -18.87
N GLU A 36 19.78 -0.15 -18.07
CA GLU A 36 19.70 -0.87 -16.80
C GLU A 36 18.97 -0.02 -15.76
N GLY A 37 17.93 -0.56 -15.13
CA GLY A 37 17.19 0.11 -14.06
C GLY A 37 18.07 0.39 -12.82
N LEU A 38 17.47 0.93 -11.76
CA LEU A 38 18.14 1.32 -10.50
C LEU A 38 19.06 0.26 -9.85
N LEU A 39 18.87 -1.01 -10.19
CA LEU A 39 19.58 -2.15 -9.61
C LEU A 39 20.68 -2.70 -10.52
N GLY A 40 20.98 -2.03 -11.65
CA GLY A 40 21.95 -2.51 -12.64
C GLY A 40 21.42 -3.64 -13.52
N GLU A 41 22.34 -4.38 -14.15
CA GLU A 41 22.02 -5.46 -15.08
C GLU A 41 21.04 -6.45 -14.45
N THR A 42 19.91 -6.61 -15.14
CA THR A 42 18.82 -7.48 -14.70
C THR A 42 19.27 -8.94 -14.83
N ASN A 43 19.79 -9.47 -13.73
CA ASN A 43 20.13 -10.88 -13.63
C ASN A 43 18.88 -11.74 -13.38
N ASP A 44 18.82 -12.90 -14.04
CA ASP A 44 17.71 -13.86 -13.93
C ASP A 44 17.38 -14.24 -12.47
N LYS A 45 18.42 -14.31 -11.63
CA LYS A 45 18.28 -14.55 -10.19
C LYS A 45 17.51 -13.42 -9.48
N LEU A 46 17.83 -12.16 -9.78
CA LEU A 46 17.23 -11.01 -9.11
C LEU A 46 15.74 -10.88 -9.47
N VAL A 47 15.41 -11.06 -10.75
CA VAL A 47 14.02 -11.10 -11.22
C VAL A 47 13.25 -12.24 -10.57
N THR A 48 13.84 -13.42 -10.51
CA THR A 48 13.21 -14.60 -9.90
C THR A 48 12.94 -14.37 -8.42
N PHE A 49 13.91 -13.90 -7.64
CA PHE A 49 13.70 -13.62 -6.22
C PHE A 49 12.67 -12.51 -5.99
N PHE A 50 12.64 -11.49 -6.85
CA PHE A 50 11.64 -10.45 -6.79
C PHE A 50 10.23 -10.99 -7.04
N ALA A 51 10.05 -11.79 -8.11
CA ALA A 51 8.77 -12.42 -8.43
C ALA A 51 8.28 -13.36 -7.32
N LEU A 52 9.19 -14.15 -6.73
CA LEU A 52 8.89 -15.00 -5.57
C LEU A 52 8.51 -14.17 -4.34
N GLY A 53 9.19 -13.03 -4.11
CA GLY A 53 8.87 -12.09 -3.05
C GLY A 53 7.47 -11.49 -3.20
N VAL A 54 7.09 -11.06 -4.41
CA VAL A 54 5.75 -10.54 -4.72
C VAL A 54 4.69 -11.60 -4.50
N LEU A 55 4.91 -12.83 -5.00
CA LEU A 55 4.00 -13.96 -4.78
C LEU A 55 3.81 -14.24 -3.27
N GLY A 56 4.92 -14.35 -2.53
CA GLY A 56 4.89 -14.60 -1.10
C GLY A 56 4.21 -13.48 -0.31
N PHE A 57 4.41 -12.21 -0.70
CA PHE A 57 3.77 -11.06 -0.08
C PHE A 57 2.24 -11.14 -0.19
N PHE A 58 1.70 -11.43 -1.37
CA PHE A 58 0.25 -11.52 -1.53
C PHE A 58 -0.36 -12.66 -0.71
N VAL A 59 0.30 -13.82 -0.71
CA VAL A 59 -0.12 -14.96 0.13
C VAL A 59 -0.11 -14.56 1.60
N ALA A 60 0.98 -13.95 2.08
CA ALA A 60 1.12 -13.53 3.47
C ALA A 60 0.04 -12.50 3.86
N VAL A 61 -0.22 -11.50 3.02
CA VAL A 61 -1.26 -10.48 3.28
C VAL A 61 -2.64 -11.12 3.43
N VAL A 62 -3.00 -12.05 2.54
CA VAL A 62 -4.30 -12.74 2.60
C VAL A 62 -4.37 -13.59 3.86
N VAL A 63 -3.35 -14.40 4.15
CA VAL A 63 -3.32 -15.27 5.34
C VAL A 63 -3.40 -14.47 6.63
N ILE A 64 -2.57 -13.43 6.77
CA ILE A 64 -2.56 -12.57 7.95
C ILE A 64 -3.90 -11.84 8.08
N GLY A 65 -4.45 -11.33 6.98
CA GLY A 65 -5.76 -10.70 6.95
C GLY A 65 -6.87 -11.64 7.45
N SER A 66 -6.91 -12.87 6.95
CA SER A 66 -7.87 -13.89 7.39
C SER A 66 -7.71 -14.26 8.85
N LEU A 67 -6.47 -14.40 9.34
CA LEU A 67 -6.22 -14.69 10.76
C LEU A 67 -6.69 -13.54 11.66
N ILE A 68 -6.40 -12.30 11.29
CA ILE A 68 -6.87 -11.13 12.03
C ILE A 68 -8.39 -11.06 12.05
N GLN A 69 -9.05 -11.31 10.90
CA GLN A 69 -10.50 -11.37 10.81
C GLN A 69 -11.08 -12.44 11.75
N ALA A 70 -10.54 -13.66 11.72
CA ALA A 70 -10.98 -14.76 12.59
C ALA A 70 -10.82 -14.43 14.08
N LEU A 71 -9.71 -13.80 14.47
CA LEU A 71 -9.47 -13.40 15.86
C LEU A 71 -10.45 -12.31 16.33
N LEU A 72 -10.79 -11.35 15.47
CA LEU A 72 -11.75 -10.29 15.79
C LEU A 72 -13.18 -10.83 15.87
N GLU A 73 -13.54 -11.78 15.01
CA GLU A 73 -14.84 -12.45 15.05
C GLU A 73 -15.03 -13.22 16.35
N GLN A 74 -14.05 -14.02 16.77
CA GLN A 74 -14.11 -14.72 18.06
C GLN A 74 -14.35 -13.77 19.24
N ARG A 75 -13.73 -12.58 19.23
CA ARG A 75 -13.96 -11.58 20.28
C ARG A 75 -15.39 -11.02 20.23
N LYS A 76 -15.89 -10.72 19.04
CA LYS A 76 -17.27 -10.23 18.85
C LYS A 76 -18.31 -11.27 19.25
N GLU A 77 -18.09 -12.54 18.92
CA GLU A 77 -18.97 -13.64 19.30
C GLU A 77 -19.06 -13.81 20.81
N ARG A 78 -17.93 -13.75 21.52
CA ARG A 78 -17.92 -13.78 22.99
C ARG A 78 -18.76 -12.65 23.59
N GLN A 79 -18.63 -11.43 23.08
CA GLN A 79 -19.43 -10.30 23.54
C GLN A 79 -20.92 -10.45 23.18
N LYS A 80 -21.23 -10.93 21.97
CA LYS A 80 -22.61 -11.20 21.55
C LYS A 80 -23.25 -12.29 22.40
N ALA A 81 -22.53 -13.34 22.78
CA ALA A 81 -23.03 -14.40 23.65
C ALA A 81 -23.41 -13.86 25.05
N LEU A 82 -22.59 -12.94 25.60
CA LEU A 82 -22.91 -12.26 26.85
C LEU A 82 -24.13 -11.32 26.71
N HIS A 83 -24.21 -10.56 25.62
CA HIS A 83 -25.36 -9.70 25.35
C HIS A 83 -26.65 -10.50 25.10
N LEU A 84 -26.54 -11.65 24.42
CA LEU A 84 -27.68 -12.51 24.15
C LEU A 84 -28.19 -13.10 25.47
N ARG A 85 -27.31 -13.64 26.33
CA ARG A 85 -27.68 -14.08 27.70
C ARG A 85 -28.37 -13.00 28.54
N ARG A 86 -28.06 -11.73 28.33
CA ARG A 86 -28.74 -10.61 29.02
C ARG A 86 -30.14 -10.31 28.44
N ARG A 87 -30.39 -10.58 27.15
CA ARG A 87 -31.70 -10.34 26.50
C ARG A 87 -32.67 -11.51 26.66
N ILE A 88 -32.18 -12.74 26.43
CA ILE A 88 -32.95 -13.96 26.69
C ILE A 88 -32.68 -14.35 28.14
N GLY A 89 -33.32 -13.65 29.07
CA GLY A 89 -33.34 -14.05 30.47
C GLY A 89 -33.98 -15.44 30.57
N TRP A 90 -33.13 -16.43 30.78
CA TRP A 90 -33.45 -17.67 31.49
C TRP A 90 -32.83 -17.58 32.88
#